data_AF-A0A8C4Z2E5-F1
#
_entry.id   AF-A0A8C4Z2E5-F1
#
_cell.length_a   1.000
_cell.length_b   1.000
_cell.length_c   1.000
_cell.angle_alpha   90.00
_cell.angle_beta   90.00
_cell.angle_gamma   90.00
#
_symmetry.space_group_name_H-M   'P 1'
#
loop_
_entity.id
_entity.type
_entity.pdbx_description
1 polymer ?
#
loop_
_entity_poly.entity_id
_entity_poly.type
_entity_poly.pdbx_seq_one_letter_code
_entity_poly.pdbx_strand_id
1 'polypeptide(L)'
;MNLSSDPDRSGQPECSSRHGGGHKATSGVHFTVSVVLPAGGTGERTGLVTPKQFYMFLNRPLISYTIQAFERLSWIQHIVVVVAEESIALMTDIVQRFQHTKVRVVSGGATRHRSIFNGVQALDPGESAATPDVVIIHDAVRPFVEEDFLLEIAMAAKENGASGAIRPLVSTVIATTSEGYLDHSLERGKYRASEMPQGFLYCVIHQAYQKCSEFDFDFGTECLHLALQHTGTRAKLIEGPPTLWKVTYKRDLAAAESIIKETLCRSACLTSDGSKRARELGRCLQKLMASLDMELDVLPEPIGDASRLSKEWNFIKLFLNGSGLSEVEETVKALEAANRALLHPVVVVWVRLETSDGMSVSETGAGHLPLMELASAAKLQNILLYGIHFLLSEGTSLCSQLRAPGTPAPAVIREVPPSAARPRAHCLPPSQPGHWLPAPD
;
A
#
# COMPACT_ATOMS: atom_id res chain seq x y z
N MET A 1 1.01 72.76 -9.94
CA MET A 1 -0.25 72.57 -9.21
C MET A 1 -0.78 71.18 -9.52
N ASN A 2 -0.69 70.26 -8.56
CA ASN A 2 -1.77 69.33 -8.21
C ASN A 2 -1.32 68.44 -7.03
N LEU A 3 -2.13 68.49 -5.99
CA LEU A 3 -2.14 67.67 -4.77
C LEU A 3 -2.92 66.38 -5.04
N SER A 4 -2.49 65.27 -4.42
CA SER A 4 -3.29 64.20 -3.78
C SER A 4 -2.38 62.97 -3.58
N SER A 5 -1.76 62.73 -2.43
CA SER A 5 -2.30 62.11 -1.20
C SER A 5 -3.28 60.97 -1.45
N ASP A 6 -2.80 59.73 -1.26
CA ASP A 6 -3.65 58.61 -0.85
C ASP A 6 -2.95 57.84 0.29
N PRO A 7 -3.67 57.54 1.40
CA PRO A 7 -3.13 56.89 2.59
C PRO A 7 -3.42 55.38 2.62
N ASP A 8 -2.93 54.73 3.67
CA ASP A 8 -3.41 53.45 4.22
C ASP A 8 -2.81 52.14 3.66
N ARG A 9 -1.66 51.76 4.21
CA ARG A 9 -1.24 50.35 4.35
C ARG A 9 -1.37 49.97 5.83
N SER A 10 -2.50 49.39 6.19
CA SER A 10 -2.72 48.79 7.50
C SER A 10 -3.10 47.30 7.37
N GLY A 11 -2.42 46.45 8.14
CA GLY A 11 -2.93 45.13 8.53
C GLY A 11 -2.45 43.90 7.75
N GLN A 12 -1.14 43.59 7.77
CA GLN A 12 -0.72 42.18 7.67
C GLN A 12 -0.95 41.50 9.02
N PRO A 13 -1.60 40.32 9.11
CA PRO A 13 -1.62 39.56 10.35
C PRO A 13 -0.22 38.95 10.57
N GLU A 14 0.45 39.39 11.63
CA GLU A 14 1.73 38.85 12.07
C GLU A 14 1.57 37.40 12.57
N CYS A 15 2.10 36.44 11.81
CA CYS A 15 2.30 35.08 12.29
C CYS A 15 3.76 34.98 12.77
N SER A 16 3.95 34.91 14.09
CA SER A 16 5.26 34.95 14.72
C SER A 16 6.12 33.74 14.34
N SER A 17 7.21 33.98 13.60
CA SER A 17 8.24 32.98 13.31
C SER A 17 9.38 33.09 14.33
N ARG A 18 9.70 32.01 15.03
CA ARG A 18 10.90 31.92 15.87
C ARG A 18 11.97 31.13 15.11
N HIS A 19 13.07 31.79 14.76
CA HIS A 19 14.26 31.18 14.19
C HIS A 19 15.18 30.65 15.30
N GLY A 20 15.65 29.41 15.14
CA GLY A 20 16.73 28.82 15.93
C GLY A 20 17.51 27.86 15.03
N GLY A 21 18.78 28.18 14.76
CA GLY A 21 19.63 27.45 13.83
C GLY A 21 20.27 26.19 14.42
N GLY A 22 20.43 25.19 13.53
CA GLY A 22 21.55 24.25 13.46
C GLY A 22 21.70 23.23 14.57
N HIS A 23 21.24 21.99 14.33
CA HIS A 23 21.96 20.73 14.63
C HIS A 23 21.32 19.59 13.80
N LYS A 24 22.16 18.77 13.13
CA LYS A 24 21.73 17.55 12.41
C LYS A 24 21.29 16.51 13.45
N ALA A 25 20.01 16.50 13.76
CA ALA A 25 19.31 15.44 14.47
C ALA A 25 18.16 14.97 13.58
N THR A 26 17.86 13.67 13.60
CA THR A 26 16.74 13.02 12.88
C THR A 26 15.50 13.92 12.86
N SER A 27 15.17 14.47 11.69
CA SER A 27 14.19 15.55 11.53
C SER A 27 12.77 15.04 11.77
N GLY A 28 12.34 15.08 13.03
CA GLY A 28 10.93 14.90 13.38
C GLY A 28 10.11 16.09 12.88
N VAL A 29 8.91 15.83 12.38
CA VAL A 29 7.93 16.88 12.12
C VAL A 29 7.48 17.45 13.46
N HIS A 30 7.86 18.71 13.75
CA HIS A 30 7.55 19.40 15.00
C HIS A 30 6.24 20.22 14.96
N PHE A 31 5.41 19.99 13.93
CA PHE A 31 4.15 20.69 13.68
C PHE A 31 3.05 19.67 13.39
N THR A 32 1.79 20.10 13.45
CA THR A 32 0.66 19.17 13.29
C THR A 32 0.32 18.98 11.81
N VAL A 33 0.13 17.73 11.39
CA VAL A 33 -0.18 17.39 9.99
C VAL A 33 -1.42 16.51 9.91
N SER A 34 -2.33 16.90 9.02
CA SER A 34 -3.53 16.14 8.68
C SER A 34 -3.64 15.91 7.17
N VAL A 35 -4.41 14.92 6.77
CA VAL A 35 -4.59 14.52 5.36
C VAL A 35 -6.05 14.65 4.96
N VAL A 36 -6.31 15.11 3.74
CA VAL A 36 -7.64 15.09 3.11
C VAL A 36 -7.57 14.22 1.85
N LEU A 37 -8.41 13.19 1.81
CA LEU A 37 -8.53 12.23 0.71
C LEU A 37 -9.88 12.40 -0.01
N PRO A 38 -9.99 13.21 -1.08
CA PRO A 38 -11.16 13.21 -1.94
C PRO A 38 -11.34 11.85 -2.64
N ALA A 39 -12.46 11.21 -2.35
CA ALA A 39 -12.85 9.87 -2.78
C ALA A 39 -14.33 9.79 -3.24
N GLY A 40 -14.96 10.93 -3.58
CA GLY A 40 -16.35 10.99 -4.04
C GLY A 40 -16.58 10.70 -5.52
N GLY A 41 -15.51 10.53 -6.32
CA GLY A 41 -15.65 10.30 -7.76
C GLY A 41 -16.17 8.90 -8.12
N THR A 42 -16.98 8.82 -9.17
CA THR A 42 -17.57 7.56 -9.70
C THR A 42 -16.55 6.68 -10.44
N GLY A 43 -15.53 7.29 -11.06
CA GLY A 43 -14.47 6.55 -11.74
C GLY A 43 -14.85 5.92 -13.08
N GLU A 44 -15.78 6.55 -13.80
CA GLU A 44 -16.35 6.14 -15.10
C GLU A 44 -15.36 5.55 -16.11
N ARG A 45 -14.14 6.11 -16.22
CA ARG A 45 -13.11 5.65 -17.18
C ARG A 45 -12.63 4.21 -16.96
N THR A 46 -12.89 3.63 -15.79
CA THR A 46 -12.61 2.21 -15.53
C THR A 46 -13.67 1.28 -16.10
N GLY A 47 -14.88 1.79 -16.38
CA GLY A 47 -16.03 0.98 -16.81
C GLY A 47 -16.48 -0.05 -15.75
N LEU A 48 -16.14 0.16 -14.48
CA LEU A 48 -16.61 -0.67 -13.36
C LEU A 48 -17.96 -0.15 -12.85
N VAL A 49 -18.78 -1.06 -12.34
CA VAL A 49 -20.02 -0.71 -11.63
C VAL A 49 -19.70 -0.09 -10.27
N THR A 50 -18.70 -0.65 -9.57
CA THR A 50 -18.23 -0.15 -8.29
C THR A 50 -17.23 0.99 -8.50
N PRO A 51 -17.34 2.12 -7.75
CA PRO A 51 -16.33 3.16 -7.78
C PRO A 51 -14.93 2.62 -7.50
N LYS A 52 -13.96 2.98 -8.34
CA LYS A 52 -12.63 2.35 -8.37
C LYS A 52 -11.85 2.41 -7.04
N GLN A 53 -12.10 3.40 -6.19
CA GLN A 53 -11.51 3.50 -4.86
C GLN A 53 -11.93 2.34 -3.94
N PHE A 54 -13.06 1.69 -4.22
CA PHE A 54 -13.54 0.50 -3.52
C PHE A 54 -13.22 -0.80 -4.26
N TYR A 55 -12.45 -0.75 -5.35
CA TYR A 55 -12.01 -1.95 -6.06
C TYR A 55 -11.12 -2.80 -5.14
N MET A 56 -11.43 -4.10 -5.07
CA MET A 56 -10.76 -5.03 -4.17
C MET A 56 -9.47 -5.59 -4.80
N PHE A 57 -8.36 -5.42 -4.10
CA PHE A 57 -7.13 -6.15 -4.29
C PHE A 57 -6.93 -7.07 -3.09
N LEU A 58 -6.81 -8.38 -3.31
CA LEU A 58 -6.54 -9.34 -2.22
C LEU A 58 -7.51 -9.18 -1.03
N ASN A 59 -8.82 -9.05 -1.32
CA ASN A 59 -9.91 -8.80 -0.36
C ASN A 59 -9.86 -7.46 0.41
N ARG A 60 -9.03 -6.51 -0.04
CA ARG A 60 -8.90 -5.18 0.53
C ARG A 60 -9.16 -4.08 -0.50
N PRO A 61 -9.97 -3.05 -0.20
CA PRO A 61 -10.28 -2.00 -1.17
C PRO A 61 -9.07 -1.08 -1.39
N LEU A 62 -8.89 -0.59 -2.61
CA LEU A 62 -7.79 0.30 -3.01
C LEU A 62 -7.59 1.47 -2.03
N ILE A 63 -8.67 2.12 -1.58
CA ILE A 63 -8.60 3.25 -0.64
C ILE A 63 -7.95 2.88 0.70
N SER A 64 -8.12 1.64 1.17
CA SER A 64 -7.51 1.19 2.43
C SER A 64 -5.99 1.10 2.31
N TYR A 65 -5.43 0.80 1.11
CA TYR A 65 -3.99 0.87 0.88
C TYR A 65 -3.49 2.32 0.99
N THR A 66 -4.23 3.26 0.38
CA THR A 66 -3.90 4.68 0.47
C THR A 66 -3.99 5.19 1.91
N ILE A 67 -5.04 4.86 2.66
CA ILE A 67 -5.17 5.23 4.08
C ILE A 67 -4.00 4.71 4.90
N GLN A 68 -3.65 3.42 4.75
CA GLN A 68 -2.52 2.81 5.44
C GLN A 68 -1.19 3.51 5.13
N ALA A 69 -1.05 4.06 3.92
CA ALA A 69 0.17 4.76 3.54
C ALA A 69 0.43 6.00 4.41
N PHE A 70 -0.63 6.68 4.85
CA PHE A 70 -0.55 7.83 5.76
C PHE A 70 -0.67 7.41 7.22
N GLU A 71 -1.55 6.47 7.55
CA GLU A 71 -1.86 6.11 8.94
C GLU A 71 -0.65 5.55 9.68
N ARG A 72 0.22 4.80 8.98
CA ARG A 72 1.46 4.25 9.53
C ARG A 72 2.45 5.32 10.02
N LEU A 73 2.31 6.56 9.56
CA LEU A 73 3.22 7.66 9.89
C LEU A 73 2.79 8.30 11.21
N SER A 74 3.65 8.28 12.21
CA SER A 74 3.33 8.75 13.57
C SER A 74 3.04 10.26 13.62
N TRP A 75 3.65 11.04 12.72
CA TRP A 75 3.50 12.49 12.63
C TRP A 75 2.22 12.93 11.89
N ILE A 76 1.48 12.00 11.26
CA ILE A 76 0.14 12.26 10.72
C ILE A 76 -0.90 11.96 11.80
N GLN A 77 -1.69 12.98 12.15
CA GLN A 77 -2.63 12.94 13.27
C GLN A 77 -4.01 12.48 12.83
N HIS A 78 -4.53 13.06 11.75
CA HIS A 78 -5.87 12.81 11.27
C HIS A 78 -5.92 12.65 9.76
N ILE A 79 -6.79 11.75 9.29
CA ILE A 79 -7.06 11.51 7.88
C ILE A 79 -8.54 11.70 7.64
N VAL A 80 -8.92 12.73 6.89
CA VAL A 80 -10.30 12.97 6.48
C VAL A 80 -10.53 12.33 5.12
N VAL A 81 -11.41 11.33 5.07
CA VAL A 81 -11.80 10.64 3.84
C VAL A 81 -13.14 11.20 3.39
N VAL A 82 -13.15 11.83 2.22
CA VAL A 82 -14.33 12.49 1.68
C VAL A 82 -14.97 11.61 0.62
N VAL A 83 -16.13 11.03 0.89
CA VAL A 83 -16.85 10.13 -0.04
C VAL A 83 -18.18 10.74 -0.46
N ALA A 84 -18.78 10.22 -1.54
CA ALA A 84 -20.16 10.56 -1.87
C ALA A 84 -21.09 10.14 -0.71
N GLU A 85 -22.20 10.86 -0.51
CA GLU A 85 -23.13 10.67 0.60
C GLU A 85 -23.60 9.20 0.69
N GLU A 86 -23.95 8.62 -0.45
CA GLU A 86 -24.38 7.22 -0.59
C GLU A 86 -23.31 6.19 -0.23
N SER A 87 -22.03 6.61 -0.18
CA SER A 87 -20.88 5.75 0.13
C SER A 87 -20.39 5.90 1.58
N ILE A 88 -21.01 6.76 2.41
CA ILE A 88 -20.59 6.97 3.81
C ILE A 88 -20.66 5.68 4.62
N ALA A 89 -21.77 4.94 4.51
CA ALA A 89 -21.95 3.67 5.24
C ALA A 89 -20.87 2.65 4.83
N LEU A 90 -20.68 2.45 3.52
CA LEU A 90 -19.64 1.55 2.99
C LEU A 90 -18.24 1.95 3.47
N MET A 91 -17.91 3.26 3.44
CA MET A 91 -16.60 3.72 3.88
C MET A 91 -16.42 3.54 5.40
N THR A 92 -17.47 3.75 6.18
CA THR A 92 -17.44 3.51 7.63
C THR A 92 -17.20 2.03 7.94
N ASP A 93 -17.88 1.13 7.22
CA ASP A 93 -17.66 -0.31 7.33
C ASP A 93 -16.20 -0.69 6.97
N ILE A 94 -15.63 -0.08 5.92
CA ILE A 94 -14.22 -0.28 5.56
C ILE A 94 -13.29 0.19 6.67
N VAL A 95 -13.52 1.38 7.25
CA VAL A 95 -12.73 1.92 8.37
C VAL A 95 -12.75 0.97 9.56
N GLN A 96 -13.93 0.46 9.94
CA GLN A 96 -14.08 -0.49 11.04
C GLN A 96 -13.44 -1.84 10.73
N ARG A 97 -13.73 -2.40 9.54
CA ARG A 97 -13.24 -3.71 9.12
C ARG A 97 -11.72 -3.78 9.08
N PHE A 98 -11.05 -2.74 8.60
CA PHE A 98 -9.58 -2.67 8.51
C PHE A 98 -8.93 -1.94 9.69
N GLN A 99 -9.70 -1.62 10.73
CA GLN A 99 -9.24 -1.00 11.98
C GLN A 99 -8.43 0.28 11.75
N HIS A 100 -8.87 1.11 10.82
CA HIS A 100 -8.29 2.44 10.61
C HIS A 100 -8.72 3.36 11.77
N THR A 101 -7.75 3.79 12.57
CA THR A 101 -7.94 4.54 13.83
C THR A 101 -7.85 6.05 13.67
N LYS A 102 -7.13 6.53 12.64
CA LYS A 102 -6.93 7.98 12.40
C LYS A 102 -7.94 8.58 11.42
N VAL A 103 -8.93 7.81 10.97
CA VAL A 103 -9.83 8.19 9.87
C VAL A 103 -11.12 8.81 10.36
N ARG A 104 -11.48 9.96 9.79
CA ARG A 104 -12.81 10.56 9.86
C ARG A 104 -13.45 10.54 8.47
N VAL A 105 -14.64 9.97 8.36
CA VAL A 105 -15.41 9.93 7.10
C VAL A 105 -16.32 11.16 7.04
N VAL A 106 -16.34 11.83 5.89
CA VAL A 106 -17.21 13.00 5.65
C VAL A 106 -17.84 12.95 4.26
N SER A 107 -18.96 13.64 4.12
CA SER A 107 -19.66 13.77 2.84
C SER A 107 -18.95 14.75 1.90
N GLY A 108 -18.84 14.36 0.64
CA GLY A 108 -18.30 15.16 -0.45
C GLY A 108 -19.33 16.07 -1.11
N GLY A 109 -18.85 16.86 -2.07
CA GLY A 109 -19.70 17.66 -2.94
C GLY A 109 -19.73 17.08 -4.36
N ALA A 110 -20.51 17.72 -5.24
CA ALA A 110 -20.65 17.29 -6.64
C ALA A 110 -19.33 17.30 -7.43
N THR A 111 -18.34 18.10 -7.01
CA THR A 111 -17.05 18.25 -7.68
C THR A 111 -15.88 17.95 -6.75
N ARG A 112 -14.68 17.83 -7.35
CA ARG A 112 -13.44 17.59 -6.61
C ARG A 112 -13.16 18.72 -5.61
N HIS A 113 -13.24 19.98 -6.02
CA HIS A 113 -12.95 21.11 -5.14
C HIS A 113 -13.95 21.23 -3.99
N ARG A 114 -15.26 21.03 -4.24
CA ARG A 114 -16.27 21.02 -3.17
C ARG A 114 -15.99 19.90 -2.16
N SER A 115 -15.63 18.71 -2.63
CA SER A 115 -15.24 17.60 -1.76
C SER A 115 -14.00 17.92 -0.93
N ILE A 116 -12.96 18.49 -1.54
CA ILE A 116 -11.75 18.88 -0.80
C ILE A 116 -12.09 19.95 0.25
N PHE A 117 -12.92 20.93 -0.09
CA PHE A 117 -13.31 21.98 0.85
C PHE A 117 -14.08 21.43 2.05
N ASN A 118 -15.03 20.50 1.85
CA ASN A 118 -15.69 19.80 2.95
C ASN A 118 -14.68 19.07 3.84
N GLY A 119 -13.69 18.41 3.24
CA GLY A 119 -12.61 17.75 3.96
C GLY A 119 -11.74 18.70 4.77
N VAL A 120 -11.37 19.85 4.21
CA VAL A 120 -10.60 20.91 4.88
C VAL A 120 -11.41 21.53 6.03
N GLN A 121 -12.70 21.78 5.84
CA GLN A 121 -13.57 22.29 6.92
C GLN A 121 -13.70 21.30 8.07
N ALA A 122 -13.76 19.99 7.78
CA ALA A 122 -13.85 18.96 8.81
C ALA A 122 -12.58 18.81 9.67
N LEU A 123 -11.48 19.46 9.29
CA LEU A 123 -10.26 19.58 10.09
C LEU A 123 -10.32 20.72 11.10
N ASP A 124 -11.32 21.60 11.04
CA ASP A 124 -11.57 22.60 12.08
C ASP A 124 -12.33 21.94 13.26
N PRO A 125 -11.69 21.77 14.43
CA PRO A 125 -12.35 21.22 15.60
C PRO A 125 -13.19 22.27 16.36
N GLY A 126 -13.28 23.51 15.86
CA GLY A 126 -13.90 24.63 16.56
C GLY A 126 -13.12 25.02 17.81
N GLU A 127 -13.80 25.46 18.88
CA GLU A 127 -13.16 25.93 20.12
C GLU A 127 -12.46 24.82 20.93
N SER A 128 -12.60 23.55 20.53
CA SER A 128 -12.16 22.40 21.34
C SER A 128 -10.73 21.93 21.06
N ALA A 129 -10.09 22.34 19.96
CA ALA A 129 -8.69 22.05 19.66
C ALA A 129 -8.11 23.04 18.63
N ALA A 130 -6.80 22.95 18.37
CA ALA A 130 -6.17 23.73 17.32
C ALA A 130 -6.34 23.07 15.94
N THR A 131 -6.49 23.89 14.90
CA THR A 131 -6.40 23.42 13.51
C THR A 131 -5.00 22.90 13.20
N PRO A 132 -4.84 21.99 12.22
CA PRO A 132 -3.53 21.49 11.85
C PRO A 132 -2.67 22.63 11.27
N ASP A 133 -1.35 22.58 11.47
CA ASP A 133 -0.42 23.49 10.83
C ASP A 133 -0.41 23.27 9.31
N VAL A 134 -0.33 22.01 8.89
CA VAL A 134 -0.23 21.59 7.49
C VAL A 134 -1.33 20.58 7.16
N VAL A 135 -1.92 20.76 5.99
CA VAL A 135 -2.85 19.81 5.36
C VAL A 135 -2.21 19.24 4.10
N ILE A 136 -2.18 17.92 4.01
CA ILE A 136 -1.83 17.21 2.78
C ILE A 136 -3.13 16.82 2.06
N ILE A 137 -3.27 17.25 0.82
CA ILE A 137 -4.34 16.80 -0.09
C ILE A 137 -3.77 15.68 -0.96
N HIS A 138 -4.44 14.52 -0.99
CA HIS A 138 -3.99 13.38 -1.79
C HIS A 138 -5.15 12.61 -2.41
N ASP A 139 -5.00 12.14 -3.65
CA ASP A 139 -6.07 11.35 -4.27
C ASP A 139 -6.14 9.95 -3.65
N ALA A 140 -7.35 9.49 -3.28
CA ALA A 140 -7.58 8.19 -2.65
C ALA A 140 -7.14 6.95 -3.48
N VAL A 141 -6.83 7.14 -4.77
CA VAL A 141 -6.45 6.09 -5.73
C VAL A 141 -4.97 6.13 -6.12
N ARG A 142 -4.12 6.65 -5.23
CA ARG A 142 -2.65 6.73 -5.36
C ARG A 142 -2.00 6.07 -4.12
N PRO A 143 -2.00 4.73 -4.03
CA PRO A 143 -1.59 4.02 -2.81
C PRO A 143 -0.06 3.98 -2.59
N PHE A 144 0.75 4.28 -3.62
CA PHE A 144 2.21 4.07 -3.62
C PHE A 144 2.98 5.35 -3.32
N VAL A 145 2.83 5.85 -2.10
CA VAL A 145 3.53 7.04 -1.60
C VAL A 145 4.37 6.70 -0.37
N GLU A 146 5.61 7.17 -0.35
CA GLU A 146 6.58 6.88 0.69
C GLU A 146 6.76 8.03 1.69
N GLU A 147 7.18 7.69 2.90
CA GLU A 147 7.34 8.62 4.02
C GLU A 147 8.30 9.76 3.70
N ASP A 148 9.48 9.46 3.13
CA ASP A 148 10.50 10.46 2.82
C ASP A 148 9.95 11.56 1.90
N PHE A 149 9.16 11.17 0.90
CA PHE A 149 8.55 12.12 -0.04
C PHE A 149 7.41 12.92 0.60
N LEU A 150 6.61 12.29 1.46
CA LEU A 150 5.57 12.97 2.21
C LEU A 150 6.15 13.99 3.20
N LEU A 151 7.28 13.66 3.82
CA LEU A 151 8.02 14.55 4.70
C LEU A 151 8.54 15.77 3.92
N GLU A 152 9.12 15.57 2.73
CA GLU A 152 9.57 16.66 1.87
C GLU A 152 8.42 17.62 1.50
N ILE A 153 7.27 17.07 1.14
CA ILE A 153 6.06 17.84 0.83
C ILE A 153 5.58 18.63 2.04
N ALA A 154 5.48 17.99 3.22
CA ALA A 154 5.01 18.64 4.45
C ALA A 154 5.95 19.77 4.89
N MET A 155 7.27 19.54 4.86
CA MET A 155 8.28 20.54 5.21
C MET A 155 8.24 21.72 4.25
N ALA A 156 8.19 21.47 2.94
CA ALA A 156 8.11 22.52 1.93
C ALA A 156 6.83 23.34 2.05
N ALA A 157 5.69 22.71 2.39
CA ALA A 157 4.44 23.42 2.65
C ALA A 157 4.55 24.31 3.89
N LYS A 158 5.15 23.81 4.98
CA LYS A 158 5.37 24.58 6.21
C LYS A 158 6.23 25.83 5.96
N GLU A 159 7.26 25.71 5.11
CA GLU A 159 8.17 26.80 4.79
C GLU A 159 7.59 27.80 3.77
N ASN A 160 6.90 27.31 2.73
CA ASN A 160 6.51 28.12 1.57
C ASN A 160 5.01 28.45 1.51
N GLY A 161 4.23 27.97 2.48
CA GLY A 161 2.76 28.09 2.49
C GLY A 161 2.04 27.03 1.67
N ALA A 162 2.64 26.57 0.56
CA ALA A 162 2.14 25.48 -0.27
C ALA A 162 3.28 24.71 -0.95
N SER A 163 3.06 23.43 -1.22
CA SER A 163 3.97 22.57 -1.98
C SER A 163 3.20 21.54 -2.79
N GLY A 164 3.81 21.03 -3.86
CA GLY A 164 3.16 20.02 -4.69
C GLY A 164 4.13 19.15 -5.47
N ALA A 165 3.77 17.88 -5.61
CA ALA A 165 4.50 16.94 -6.43
C ALA A 165 4.34 17.26 -7.92
N ILE A 166 5.44 17.17 -8.67
CA ILE A 166 5.45 17.30 -10.13
C ILE A 166 6.19 16.13 -10.78
N ARG A 167 5.83 15.85 -12.03
CA ARG A 167 6.52 14.88 -12.89
C ARG A 167 6.80 15.47 -14.28
N PRO A 168 7.86 15.02 -14.96
CA PRO A 168 8.07 15.36 -16.36
C PRO A 168 6.94 14.80 -17.22
N LEU A 169 6.55 15.57 -18.24
CA LEU A 169 5.59 15.11 -19.25
C LEU A 169 6.23 14.04 -20.14
N VAL A 170 5.55 12.91 -20.28
CA VAL A 170 5.96 11.83 -21.21
C VAL A 170 5.52 12.18 -22.64
N SER A 171 4.24 12.49 -22.81
CA SER A 171 3.66 12.87 -24.10
C SER A 171 3.78 14.36 -24.38
N THR A 172 3.81 14.70 -25.68
CA THR A 172 3.65 16.08 -26.14
C THR A 172 2.24 16.58 -25.79
N VAL A 173 2.15 17.80 -25.25
CA VAL A 173 0.85 18.45 -24.99
C VAL A 173 0.54 19.38 -26.15
N ILE A 174 -0.70 19.30 -26.64
CA ILE A 174 -1.22 20.11 -27.75
C ILE A 174 -2.48 20.83 -27.30
N ALA A 175 -2.68 22.04 -27.81
CA ALA A 175 -3.97 22.71 -27.80
C ALA A 175 -4.77 22.31 -29.06
N THR A 176 -6.09 22.24 -28.93
CA THR A 176 -6.99 21.93 -30.04
C THR A 176 -7.96 23.07 -30.27
N THR A 177 -8.35 23.30 -31.52
CA THR A 177 -9.44 24.22 -31.85
C THR A 177 -10.79 23.62 -31.45
N SER A 178 -11.84 24.44 -31.42
CA SER A 178 -13.22 24.00 -31.15
C SER A 178 -13.73 22.95 -32.16
N GLU A 179 -13.18 22.94 -33.37
CA GLU A 179 -13.55 22.02 -34.44
C GLU A 179 -12.73 20.71 -34.41
N GLY A 180 -11.84 20.54 -33.41
CA GLY A 180 -11.06 19.31 -33.21
C GLY A 180 -9.77 19.23 -34.02
N TYR A 181 -9.28 20.34 -34.57
CA TYR A 181 -7.99 20.40 -35.24
C TYR A 181 -6.86 20.73 -34.26
N LEU A 182 -5.62 20.40 -34.64
CA LEU A 182 -4.43 20.86 -33.94
C LEU A 182 -4.33 22.39 -34.07
N ASP A 183 -4.26 23.09 -32.94
CA ASP A 183 -3.94 24.52 -32.89
C ASP A 183 -2.42 24.71 -32.80
N HIS A 184 -1.83 24.34 -31.67
CA HIS A 184 -0.38 24.41 -31.47
C HIS A 184 0.11 23.37 -30.44
N SER A 185 1.42 23.16 -30.40
CA SER A 185 2.08 22.31 -29.40
C SER A 185 2.78 23.15 -28.34
N LEU A 186 2.64 22.75 -27.07
CA LEU A 186 3.33 23.39 -25.95
C LEU A 186 4.80 22.96 -25.87
N GLU A 187 5.69 23.88 -25.50
CA GLU A 187 7.10 23.59 -25.27
C GLU A 187 7.29 22.70 -24.03
N ARG A 188 7.34 21.38 -24.22
CA ARG A 188 7.33 20.37 -23.16
C ARG A 188 8.29 20.65 -21.98
N GLY A 189 9.47 21.23 -22.24
CA GLY A 189 10.46 21.56 -21.21
C GLY A 189 9.97 22.56 -20.15
N LYS A 190 9.02 23.44 -20.51
CA LYS A 190 8.44 24.47 -19.64
C LYS A 190 7.28 23.95 -18.77
N TYR A 191 6.75 22.78 -19.08
CA TYR A 191 5.56 22.23 -18.41
C TYR A 191 5.89 20.98 -17.63
N ARG A 192 5.05 20.69 -16.63
CA ARG A 192 5.11 19.51 -15.78
C ARG A 192 3.70 18.99 -15.57
N ALA A 193 3.57 17.68 -15.33
CA ALA A 193 2.35 17.11 -14.79
C ALA A 193 2.31 17.41 -13.29
N SER A 194 1.25 18.07 -12.83
CA SER A 194 0.96 18.21 -11.40
C SER A 194 0.42 16.89 -10.86
N GLU A 195 1.00 16.41 -9.78
CA GLU A 195 0.64 15.15 -9.13
C GLU A 195 0.28 15.39 -7.67
N MET A 196 -0.20 14.33 -7.01
CA MET A 196 -0.39 14.30 -5.57
C MET A 196 0.75 13.49 -4.93
N PRO A 197 1.12 13.73 -3.67
CA PRO A 197 0.51 14.64 -2.70
C PRO A 197 0.78 16.13 -2.95
N GLN A 198 -0.07 16.98 -2.39
CA GLN A 198 0.12 18.43 -2.29
C GLN A 198 -0.02 18.86 -0.83
N GLY A 199 0.87 19.71 -0.34
CA GLY A 199 0.87 20.20 1.03
C GLY A 199 0.52 21.69 1.09
N PHE A 200 -0.19 22.10 2.13
CA PHE A 200 -0.57 23.50 2.34
C PHE A 200 -0.53 23.83 3.83
N LEU A 201 -0.19 25.06 4.18
CA LEU A 201 -0.61 25.60 5.47
C LEU A 201 -2.14 25.58 5.51
N TYR A 202 -2.72 25.13 6.62
CA TYR A 202 -4.18 25.05 6.77
C TYR A 202 -4.86 26.39 6.47
N CYS A 203 -4.34 27.47 7.04
CA CYS A 203 -4.89 28.82 6.85
C CYS A 203 -4.89 29.26 5.38
N VAL A 204 -3.85 28.89 4.61
CA VAL A 204 -3.73 29.24 3.19
C VAL A 204 -4.81 28.52 2.39
N ILE A 205 -4.91 27.19 2.51
CA ILE A 205 -5.84 26.43 1.68
C ILE A 205 -7.29 26.67 2.08
N HIS A 206 -7.55 26.85 3.38
CA HIS A 206 -8.88 27.20 3.88
C HIS A 206 -9.34 28.56 3.35
N GLN A 207 -8.48 29.59 3.45
CA GLN A 207 -8.79 30.92 2.94
C GLN A 207 -8.96 30.91 1.40
N ALA A 208 -8.16 30.13 0.69
CA ALA A 208 -8.29 29.99 -0.76
C ALA A 208 -9.66 29.43 -1.16
N TYR A 209 -10.16 28.40 -0.45
CA TYR A 209 -11.49 27.86 -0.69
C TYR A 209 -12.61 28.80 -0.26
N GLN A 210 -12.46 29.56 0.82
CA GLN A 210 -13.46 30.56 1.23
C GLN A 210 -13.67 31.67 0.20
N LYS A 211 -12.65 31.99 -0.60
CA LYS A 211 -12.70 33.00 -1.68
C LYS A 211 -12.94 32.39 -3.07
N CYS A 212 -13.03 31.06 -3.15
CA CYS A 212 -13.16 30.34 -4.40
C CYS A 212 -14.50 30.70 -5.06
N SER A 213 -14.46 31.00 -6.36
CA SER A 213 -15.69 31.27 -7.13
C SER A 213 -16.46 29.98 -7.40
N GLU A 214 -17.75 30.07 -7.70
CA GLU A 214 -18.55 28.90 -8.11
C GLU A 214 -17.98 28.26 -9.39
N PHE A 215 -17.47 29.08 -10.32
CA PHE A 215 -16.79 28.58 -11.52
C PHE A 215 -15.55 27.74 -11.17
N ASP A 216 -14.71 28.24 -10.26
CA ASP A 216 -13.53 27.50 -9.80
C ASP A 216 -13.91 26.22 -9.05
N PHE A 217 -15.00 26.24 -8.27
CA PHE A 217 -15.51 25.04 -7.61
C PHE A 217 -15.95 23.97 -8.60
N ASP A 218 -16.58 24.37 -9.71
CA ASP A 218 -17.17 23.44 -10.66
C ASP A 218 -16.18 22.93 -11.72
N PHE A 219 -15.27 23.79 -12.18
CA PHE A 219 -14.37 23.50 -13.30
C PHE A 219 -12.88 23.45 -12.91
N GLY A 220 -12.52 23.93 -11.73
CA GLY A 220 -11.15 23.88 -11.23
C GLY A 220 -10.67 22.45 -11.04
N THR A 221 -9.37 22.23 -11.28
CA THR A 221 -8.74 20.91 -11.11
C THR A 221 -7.54 20.93 -10.15
N GLU A 222 -7.02 22.11 -9.81
CA GLU A 222 -5.69 22.29 -9.22
C GLU A 222 -5.74 23.17 -7.96
N CYS A 223 -5.43 22.59 -6.79
CA CYS A 223 -5.47 23.29 -5.49
C CYS A 223 -4.33 24.32 -5.37
N LEU A 224 -3.16 24.04 -5.95
CA LEU A 224 -2.03 24.97 -5.96
C LEU A 224 -2.38 26.26 -6.71
N HIS A 225 -3.20 26.14 -7.76
CA HIS A 225 -3.69 27.28 -8.52
C HIS A 225 -4.66 28.14 -7.69
N LEU A 226 -5.58 27.50 -6.95
CA LEU A 226 -6.45 28.23 -6.01
C LEU A 226 -5.65 28.98 -4.95
N ALA A 227 -4.64 28.35 -4.36
CA ALA A 227 -3.78 29.00 -3.38
C ALA A 227 -3.08 30.24 -3.98
N LEU A 228 -2.53 30.11 -5.20
CA LEU A 228 -1.91 31.23 -5.89
C LEU A 228 -2.90 32.36 -6.19
N GLN A 229 -4.06 32.04 -6.76
CA GLN A 229 -5.05 33.01 -7.21
C GLN A 229 -5.68 33.80 -6.05
N HIS A 230 -6.04 33.11 -4.96
CA HIS A 230 -6.88 33.67 -3.89
C HIS A 230 -6.10 34.13 -2.65
N THR A 231 -4.84 33.71 -2.52
CA THR A 231 -3.97 34.08 -1.39
C THR A 231 -2.59 34.61 -1.81
N GLY A 232 -2.23 34.56 -3.10
CA GLY A 232 -0.90 34.94 -3.59
C GLY A 232 0.20 33.93 -3.22
N THR A 233 -0.15 32.78 -2.64
CA THR A 233 0.83 31.79 -2.17
C THR A 233 1.42 31.03 -3.35
N ARG A 234 2.74 31.14 -3.52
CA ARG A 234 3.48 30.45 -4.58
C ARG A 234 3.92 29.08 -4.07
N ALA A 235 3.36 28.02 -4.63
CA ALA A 235 3.71 26.67 -4.23
C ALA A 235 5.15 26.29 -4.62
N LYS A 236 5.85 25.62 -3.71
CA LYS A 236 7.12 24.94 -3.99
C LYS A 236 6.84 23.63 -4.73
N LEU A 237 7.34 23.51 -5.96
CA LEU A 237 7.20 22.29 -6.76
C LEU A 237 8.36 21.33 -6.47
N ILE A 238 8.05 20.06 -6.25
CA ILE A 238 9.00 19.01 -5.88
C ILE A 238 8.90 17.86 -6.90
N GLU A 239 10.04 17.42 -7.44
CA GLU A 239 10.07 16.30 -8.40
C GLU A 239 9.75 14.98 -7.71
N GLY A 240 8.63 14.37 -8.09
CA GLY A 240 8.13 13.14 -7.48
C GLY A 240 8.68 11.86 -8.10
N PRO A 241 8.62 10.72 -7.39
CA PRO A 241 8.95 9.42 -7.95
C PRO A 241 7.89 8.98 -8.99
N PRO A 242 8.22 8.03 -9.89
CA PRO A 242 7.27 7.52 -10.85
C PRO A 242 6.06 6.84 -10.18
N THR A 243 6.20 6.33 -8.96
CA THR A 243 5.15 5.62 -8.19
C THR A 243 3.89 6.44 -7.91
N LEU A 244 3.95 7.75 -8.07
CA LEU A 244 2.82 8.64 -7.76
C LEU A 244 1.63 8.51 -8.71
N TRP A 245 1.69 7.74 -9.81
CA TRP A 245 0.62 7.72 -10.82
C TRP A 245 -0.77 7.41 -10.25
N LYS A 246 -1.80 8.00 -10.87
CA LYS A 246 -3.19 7.80 -10.51
C LYS A 246 -3.74 6.52 -11.13
N VAL A 247 -4.29 5.62 -10.32
CA VAL A 247 -5.07 4.49 -10.85
C VAL A 247 -6.34 5.04 -11.52
N THR A 248 -6.39 4.99 -12.86
CA THR A 248 -7.42 5.65 -13.67
C THR A 248 -8.14 4.69 -14.60
N TYR A 249 -7.43 3.72 -15.16
CA TYR A 249 -7.91 2.76 -16.16
C TYR A 249 -7.73 1.31 -15.67
N LYS A 250 -8.36 0.34 -16.36
CA LYS A 250 -8.25 -1.09 -16.03
C LYS A 250 -6.81 -1.60 -16.02
N ARG A 251 -5.97 -1.14 -16.96
CA ARG A 251 -4.53 -1.49 -16.99
C ARG A 251 -3.79 -1.04 -15.73
N ASP A 252 -4.21 0.07 -15.13
CA ASP A 252 -3.61 0.60 -13.91
C ASP A 252 -3.99 -0.25 -12.70
N LEU A 253 -5.18 -0.87 -12.70
CA LEU A 253 -5.57 -1.85 -11.67
C LEU A 253 -4.65 -3.08 -11.71
N ALA A 254 -4.39 -3.62 -12.90
CA ALA A 254 -3.50 -4.76 -13.07
C ALA A 254 -2.05 -4.44 -12.65
N ALA A 255 -1.57 -3.23 -12.97
CA ALA A 255 -0.27 -2.75 -12.52
C ALA A 255 -0.24 -2.60 -10.98
N ALA A 256 -1.26 -1.98 -10.39
CA ALA A 256 -1.35 -1.81 -8.95
C ALA A 256 -1.40 -3.16 -8.21
N GLU A 257 -2.17 -4.13 -8.70
CA GLU A 257 -2.21 -5.48 -8.13
C GLU A 257 -0.83 -6.15 -8.16
N SER A 258 -0.13 -6.02 -9.28
CA SER A 258 1.21 -6.60 -9.46
C SER A 258 2.21 -5.99 -8.47
N ILE A 259 2.19 -4.68 -8.27
CA ILE A 259 3.08 -3.98 -7.33
C ILE A 259 2.75 -4.35 -5.87
N ILE A 260 1.47 -4.44 -5.53
CA ILE A 260 1.03 -4.88 -4.20
C ILE A 260 1.56 -6.29 -3.92
N LYS A 261 1.38 -7.22 -4.87
CA LYS A 261 1.88 -8.60 -4.74
C LYS A 261 3.40 -8.65 -4.63
N GLU A 262 4.10 -7.96 -5.53
CA GLU A 262 5.56 -7.91 -5.51
C GLU A 262 6.08 -7.42 -4.16
N THR A 263 5.50 -6.34 -3.63
CA THR A 263 5.90 -5.77 -2.33
C THR A 263 5.70 -6.76 -1.20
N LEU A 264 4.59 -7.49 -1.19
CA LEU A 264 4.30 -8.51 -0.18
C LEU A 264 5.20 -9.75 -0.30
N CYS A 265 5.71 -10.05 -1.49
CA CYS A 265 6.57 -11.22 -1.73
C CYS A 265 8.06 -10.95 -1.47
N ARG A 266 8.49 -9.71 -1.16
CA ARG A 266 9.92 -9.39 -1.04
C ARG A 266 10.62 -10.03 0.15
N SER A 267 9.88 -10.41 1.19
CA SER A 267 10.45 -10.97 2.40
C SER A 267 9.69 -12.22 2.86
N ALA A 268 10.40 -13.15 3.48
CA ALA A 268 9.80 -14.31 4.13
C ALA A 268 10.59 -14.73 5.38
N CYS A 269 9.93 -15.46 6.27
CA CYS A 269 10.54 -16.06 7.45
C CYS A 269 10.50 -17.59 7.35
N LEU A 270 11.65 -18.25 7.49
CA LEU A 270 11.76 -19.71 7.57
C LEU A 270 12.04 -20.16 8.99
N THR A 271 11.25 -21.14 9.47
CA THR A 271 11.53 -21.87 10.71
C THR A 271 11.61 -23.36 10.43
N SER A 272 12.36 -24.09 11.26
CA SER A 272 12.59 -25.52 11.07
C SER A 272 12.56 -26.28 12.39
N ASP A 273 12.46 -27.61 12.30
CA ASP A 273 12.57 -28.58 13.42
C ASP A 273 13.93 -28.55 14.17
N GLY A 274 14.83 -27.64 13.83
CA GLY A 274 16.12 -27.48 14.49
C GLY A 274 17.14 -28.54 14.11
N SER A 275 16.83 -29.50 13.23
CA SER A 275 17.80 -30.50 12.78
C SER A 275 18.97 -29.85 12.02
N LYS A 276 20.16 -30.45 12.09
CA LYS A 276 21.36 -29.94 11.40
C LYS A 276 21.12 -29.81 9.89
N ARG A 277 20.43 -30.79 9.31
CA ARG A 277 20.10 -30.86 7.88
C ARG A 277 19.06 -29.81 7.49
N ALA A 278 18.05 -29.54 8.33
CA ALA A 278 17.11 -28.45 8.10
C ALA A 278 17.78 -27.07 8.15
N ARG A 279 18.73 -26.85 9.08
CA ARG A 279 19.51 -25.61 9.14
C ARG A 279 20.39 -25.40 7.91
N GLU A 280 21.03 -26.46 7.42
CA GLU A 280 21.80 -26.41 6.17
C GLU A 280 20.91 -26.06 4.97
N LEU A 281 19.69 -26.62 4.92
CA LEU A 281 18.71 -26.27 3.89
C LEU A 281 18.22 -24.84 3.99
N GLY A 282 17.88 -24.36 5.19
CA GLY A 282 17.43 -22.98 5.41
C GLY A 282 18.45 -21.97 4.88
N ARG A 283 19.75 -22.20 5.14
CA ARG A 283 20.83 -21.37 4.57
C ARG A 283 20.92 -21.47 3.04
N CYS A 284 20.60 -22.62 2.48
CA CYS A 284 20.59 -22.81 1.03
C CYS A 284 19.45 -22.02 0.37
N LEU A 285 18.25 -22.12 0.93
CA LEU A 285 17.07 -21.36 0.50
C LEU A 285 17.32 -19.86 0.64
N GLN A 286 17.95 -19.43 1.73
CA GLN A 286 18.31 -18.03 1.93
C GLN A 286 19.22 -17.50 0.81
N LYS A 287 20.26 -18.25 0.43
CA LYS A 287 21.13 -17.86 -0.70
C LYS A 287 20.41 -17.86 -2.05
N LEU A 288 19.45 -18.76 -2.24
CA LEU A 288 18.66 -18.85 -3.46
C LEU A 288 17.67 -17.67 -3.55
N MET A 289 16.98 -17.35 -2.47
CA MET A 289 16.05 -16.20 -2.40
C MET A 289 16.78 -14.87 -2.56
N ALA A 290 17.96 -14.72 -1.95
CA ALA A 290 18.80 -13.55 -2.16
C ALA A 290 19.21 -13.35 -3.63
N SER A 291 19.36 -14.43 -4.42
CA SER A 291 19.64 -14.33 -5.87
C SER A 291 18.43 -13.92 -6.72
N LEU A 292 17.25 -13.84 -6.10
CA LEU A 292 15.98 -13.41 -6.70
C LEU A 292 15.50 -12.06 -6.13
N ASP A 293 16.39 -11.30 -5.49
CA ASP A 293 16.08 -10.04 -4.79
C ASP A 293 14.99 -10.19 -3.71
N MET A 294 14.94 -11.36 -3.05
CA MET A 294 14.05 -11.64 -1.92
C MET A 294 14.86 -11.82 -0.62
N GLU A 295 14.36 -11.26 0.47
CA GLU A 295 14.89 -11.42 1.83
C GLU A 295 14.30 -12.68 2.47
N LEU A 296 15.15 -13.50 3.10
CA LEU A 296 14.73 -14.68 3.84
C LEU A 296 15.41 -14.71 5.21
N ASP A 297 14.61 -14.53 6.25
CA ASP A 297 15.06 -14.65 7.63
C ASP A 297 14.95 -16.11 8.09
N VAL A 298 16.08 -16.71 8.49
CA VAL A 298 16.12 -18.10 8.98
C VAL A 298 16.18 -18.08 10.50
N LEU A 299 15.07 -18.43 11.15
CA LEU A 299 14.98 -18.46 12.61
C LEU A 299 15.28 -19.86 13.16
N PRO A 300 16.08 -19.96 14.24
CA PRO A 300 16.50 -21.24 14.82
C PRO A 300 15.46 -21.95 15.69
N GLU A 301 14.36 -21.28 16.06
CA GLU A 301 13.32 -21.79 16.98
C GLU A 301 11.90 -21.59 16.42
N PRO A 302 10.90 -22.40 16.83
CA PRO A 302 9.51 -22.19 16.49
C PRO A 302 9.05 -20.80 16.97
N ILE A 303 8.17 -20.18 16.19
CA ILE A 303 7.69 -18.80 16.41
C ILE A 303 6.79 -18.77 17.64
N GLY A 304 7.37 -18.70 18.84
CA GLY A 304 6.67 -18.49 20.10
C GLY A 304 6.57 -17.01 20.51
N ASP A 305 7.35 -16.13 19.87
CA ASP A 305 7.43 -14.71 20.21
C ASP A 305 6.77 -13.84 19.13
N ALA A 306 5.63 -13.27 19.47
CA ALA A 306 4.83 -12.40 18.62
C ALA A 306 5.58 -11.14 18.13
N SER A 307 6.66 -10.73 18.80
CA SER A 307 7.45 -9.57 18.41
C SER A 307 8.20 -9.75 17.08
N ARG A 308 8.60 -10.99 16.76
CA ARG A 308 9.32 -11.35 15.52
C ARG A 308 8.41 -11.55 14.31
N LEU A 309 7.10 -11.72 14.54
CA LEU A 309 6.08 -11.79 13.51
C LEU A 309 5.74 -10.43 12.88
N SER A 310 6.29 -9.32 13.40
CA SER A 310 5.75 -7.98 13.17
C SER A 310 5.93 -7.44 11.74
N LYS A 311 6.95 -7.88 11.00
CA LYS A 311 7.27 -7.34 9.66
C LYS A 311 6.91 -8.25 8.48
N GLU A 312 6.81 -9.56 8.71
CA GLU A 312 6.70 -10.55 7.64
C GLU A 312 5.25 -10.93 7.31
N TRP A 313 5.02 -11.26 6.04
CA TRP A 313 3.73 -11.75 5.49
C TRP A 313 3.81 -13.19 4.97
N ASN A 314 5.01 -13.74 4.84
CA ASN A 314 5.24 -15.07 4.29
C ASN A 314 6.05 -15.92 5.28
N PHE A 315 5.53 -17.10 5.61
CA PHE A 315 6.12 -18.02 6.57
C PHE A 315 6.38 -19.37 5.91
N ILE A 316 7.59 -19.90 6.07
CA ILE A 316 7.99 -21.22 5.58
C ILE A 316 8.29 -22.10 6.80
N LYS A 317 7.56 -23.20 6.93
CA LYS A 317 7.69 -24.17 8.03
C LYS A 317 8.29 -25.46 7.47
N LEU A 318 9.54 -25.74 7.82
CA LEU A 318 10.32 -26.84 7.25
C LEU A 318 10.48 -28.01 8.22
N PHE A 319 10.07 -29.21 7.78
CA PHE A 319 10.10 -30.45 8.57
C PHE A 319 10.84 -31.56 7.84
N LEU A 320 11.74 -32.26 8.54
CA LEU A 320 12.44 -33.43 8.04
C LEU A 320 11.89 -34.70 8.68
N ASN A 321 11.41 -35.64 7.86
CA ASN A 321 10.91 -36.97 8.28
C ASN A 321 9.75 -36.95 9.31
N GLY A 322 9.15 -35.78 9.58
CA GLY A 322 8.01 -35.60 10.48
C GLY A 322 6.87 -34.83 9.81
N SER A 323 5.65 -34.96 10.32
CA SER A 323 4.49 -34.27 9.76
C SER A 323 4.50 -32.77 10.07
N GLY A 324 4.92 -32.35 11.27
CA GLY A 324 5.00 -30.93 11.65
C GLY A 324 3.67 -30.16 11.66
N LEU A 325 2.53 -30.85 11.47
CA LEU A 325 1.22 -30.22 11.29
C LEU A 325 0.74 -29.50 12.56
N SER A 326 1.01 -30.04 13.74
CA SER A 326 0.68 -29.38 15.02
C SER A 326 1.35 -28.01 15.14
N GLU A 327 2.61 -27.89 14.74
CA GLU A 327 3.34 -26.62 14.78
C GLU A 327 2.84 -25.62 13.72
N VAL A 328 2.36 -26.12 12.58
CA VAL A 328 1.71 -25.29 11.56
C VAL A 328 0.38 -24.77 12.10
N GLU A 329 -0.42 -25.63 12.74
CA GLU A 329 -1.68 -25.25 13.38
C GLU A 329 -1.47 -24.20 14.48
N GLU A 330 -0.46 -24.38 15.34
CA GLU A 330 -0.06 -23.37 16.33
C GLU A 330 0.34 -22.04 15.69
N THR A 331 1.08 -22.09 14.58
CA THR A 331 1.47 -20.88 13.84
C THR A 331 0.23 -20.17 13.27
N VAL A 332 -0.71 -20.91 12.67
CA VAL A 332 -1.97 -20.35 12.16
C VAL A 332 -2.77 -19.70 13.29
N LYS A 333 -2.96 -20.39 14.42
CA LYS A 333 -3.64 -19.85 15.61
C LYS A 333 -2.96 -18.59 16.14
N ALA A 334 -1.63 -18.55 16.16
CA ALA A 334 -0.88 -17.36 16.59
C ALA A 334 -1.08 -16.18 15.62
N LEU A 335 -1.10 -16.43 14.31
CA LEU A 335 -1.35 -15.41 13.28
C LEU A 335 -2.78 -14.87 13.36
N GLU A 336 -3.77 -15.73 13.62
CA GLU A 336 -5.17 -15.36 13.85
C GLU A 336 -5.32 -14.51 15.12
N ALA A 337 -4.76 -14.96 16.24
CA ALA A 337 -4.83 -14.24 17.51
C ALA A 337 -4.18 -12.85 17.43
N ALA A 338 -3.13 -12.70 16.63
CA ALA A 338 -2.46 -11.43 16.38
C ALA A 338 -3.13 -10.59 15.26
N ASN A 339 -4.25 -11.06 14.69
CA ASN A 339 -4.97 -10.42 13.58
C ASN A 339 -4.06 -10.03 12.41
N ARG A 340 -3.05 -10.86 12.13
CA ARG A 340 -1.98 -10.53 11.18
C ARG A 340 -2.52 -10.40 9.77
N ALA A 341 -3.51 -11.21 9.40
CA ALA A 341 -4.07 -11.23 8.06
C ALA A 341 -5.14 -10.14 7.78
N LEU A 342 -5.28 -9.15 8.66
CA LEU A 342 -6.25 -8.06 8.54
C LEU A 342 -6.06 -7.24 7.27
N LEU A 343 -4.82 -6.76 7.06
CA LEU A 343 -4.49 -5.80 6.00
C LEU A 343 -4.04 -6.48 4.71
N HIS A 344 -3.42 -7.64 4.83
CA HIS A 344 -2.94 -8.43 3.71
C HIS A 344 -3.08 -9.91 4.04
N PRO A 345 -3.32 -10.77 3.05
CA PRO A 345 -3.27 -12.20 3.28
C PRO A 345 -1.89 -12.63 3.76
N VAL A 346 -1.86 -13.50 4.75
CA VAL A 346 -0.63 -14.11 5.25
C VAL A 346 -0.44 -15.45 4.57
N VAL A 347 0.75 -15.70 4.06
CA VAL A 347 1.09 -16.98 3.42
C VAL A 347 1.83 -17.86 4.42
N VAL A 348 1.39 -19.11 4.56
CA VAL A 348 2.11 -20.15 5.32
C VAL A 348 2.39 -21.31 4.38
N VAL A 349 3.64 -21.68 4.22
CA VAL A 349 4.09 -22.80 3.39
C VAL A 349 4.64 -23.89 4.29
N TRP A 350 3.89 -24.97 4.42
CA TRP A 350 4.33 -26.21 5.04
C TRP A 350 5.19 -27.00 4.06
N VAL A 351 6.47 -27.20 4.41
CA VAL A 351 7.44 -27.93 3.60
C VAL A 351 7.86 -29.20 4.33
N ARG A 352 7.46 -30.36 3.80
CA ARG A 352 7.88 -31.68 4.27
C ARG A 352 9.01 -32.20 3.40
N LEU A 353 10.07 -32.69 4.03
CA LEU A 353 11.19 -33.37 3.38
C LEU A 353 11.23 -34.82 3.87
N GLU A 354 11.22 -35.77 2.95
CA GLU A 354 11.38 -37.19 3.27
C GLU A 354 12.68 -37.73 2.66
N THR A 355 13.48 -38.41 3.47
CA THR A 355 14.65 -39.16 3.01
C THR A 355 14.26 -40.60 2.67
N SER A 356 14.87 -41.16 1.62
CA SER A 356 14.57 -42.52 1.11
C SER A 356 14.69 -43.66 2.15
N ASP A 357 15.38 -43.47 3.27
CA ASP A 357 15.46 -44.45 4.38
C ASP A 357 14.16 -44.59 5.20
N GLY A 358 13.20 -43.66 5.05
CA GLY A 358 11.96 -43.60 5.84
C GLY A 358 10.74 -44.27 5.21
N MET A 359 10.91 -45.10 4.17
CA MET A 359 9.80 -45.68 3.41
C MET A 359 9.00 -46.71 4.23
N SER A 360 8.01 -46.24 5.00
CA SER A 360 6.81 -47.02 5.32
C SER A 360 5.68 -46.61 4.38
N VAL A 361 5.23 -47.55 3.55
CA VAL A 361 4.27 -47.40 2.44
C VAL A 361 2.85 -46.95 2.88
N SER A 362 2.62 -46.68 4.17
CA SER A 362 1.29 -46.35 4.73
C SER A 362 0.99 -44.85 4.92
N GLU A 363 1.96 -43.94 4.82
CA GLU A 363 1.75 -42.52 5.19
C GLU A 363 1.53 -41.55 4.02
N THR A 364 1.74 -41.98 2.78
CA THR A 364 1.80 -41.11 1.60
C THR A 364 0.46 -40.48 1.19
N GLY A 365 -0.67 -40.91 1.77
CA GLY A 365 -2.00 -40.32 1.53
C GLY A 365 -2.69 -39.73 2.78
N ALA A 366 -2.33 -40.16 3.99
CA ALA A 366 -3.06 -39.84 5.21
C ALA A 366 -2.73 -38.44 5.79
N GLY A 367 -1.53 -37.91 5.54
CA GLY A 367 -1.11 -36.61 6.06
C GLY A 367 -1.67 -35.39 5.31
N HIS A 368 -2.30 -35.57 4.15
CA HIS A 368 -2.79 -34.47 3.32
C HIS A 368 -4.19 -33.99 3.69
N LEU A 369 -5.07 -34.87 4.18
CA LEU A 369 -6.43 -34.50 4.57
C LEU A 369 -6.46 -33.45 5.69
N PRO A 370 -5.70 -33.62 6.80
CA PRO A 370 -5.69 -32.65 7.89
C PRO A 370 -5.16 -31.27 7.46
N LEU A 371 -4.20 -31.23 6.53
CA LEU A 371 -3.69 -29.98 5.98
C LEU A 371 -4.77 -29.24 5.16
N MET A 372 -5.56 -29.96 4.37
CA MET A 372 -6.62 -29.36 3.55
C MET A 372 -7.76 -28.80 4.39
N GLU A 373 -8.12 -29.48 5.48
CA GLU A 373 -9.07 -28.97 6.47
C GLU A 373 -8.54 -27.70 7.15
N LEU A 374 -7.29 -27.74 7.63
CA LEU A 374 -6.63 -26.57 8.23
C LEU A 374 -6.54 -25.40 7.24
N ALA A 375 -6.19 -25.66 5.98
CA ALA A 375 -6.10 -24.63 4.95
C ALA A 375 -7.47 -24.01 4.63
N SER A 376 -8.54 -24.81 4.62
CA SER A 376 -9.90 -24.33 4.40
C SER A 376 -10.37 -23.42 5.52
N ALA A 377 -10.08 -23.79 6.79
CA ALA A 377 -10.38 -22.96 7.95
C ALA A 377 -9.55 -21.66 7.95
N ALA A 378 -8.24 -21.76 7.75
CA ALA A 378 -7.32 -20.62 7.71
C ALA A 378 -7.67 -19.60 6.61
N LYS A 379 -8.17 -20.08 5.46
CA LYS A 379 -8.60 -19.22 4.34
C LYS A 379 -9.73 -18.26 4.73
N LEU A 380 -10.63 -18.67 5.62
CA LEU A 380 -11.70 -17.79 6.13
C LEU A 380 -11.15 -16.62 6.94
N GLN A 381 -9.97 -16.78 7.52
CA GLN A 381 -9.21 -15.77 8.26
C GLN A 381 -8.18 -15.05 7.37
N ASN A 382 -8.28 -15.16 6.04
CA ASN A 382 -7.35 -14.55 5.08
C ASN A 382 -5.91 -15.09 5.20
N ILE A 383 -5.73 -16.29 5.76
CA ILE A 383 -4.45 -16.99 5.82
C ILE A 383 -4.43 -18.06 4.72
N LEU A 384 -3.40 -18.04 3.89
CA LEU A 384 -3.23 -18.95 2.77
C LEU A 384 -2.18 -20.01 3.12
N LEU A 385 -2.66 -21.21 3.43
CA LEU A 385 -1.82 -22.35 3.79
C LEU A 385 -1.58 -23.25 2.56
N TYR A 386 -0.31 -23.52 2.28
CA TYR A 386 0.13 -24.38 1.19
C TYR A 386 1.01 -25.51 1.70
N GLY A 387 0.93 -26.68 1.06
CA GLY A 387 1.79 -27.82 1.35
C GLY A 387 2.71 -28.14 0.19
N ILE A 388 3.99 -28.35 0.47
CA ILE A 388 5.00 -28.82 -0.48
C ILE A 388 5.69 -30.03 0.12
N HIS A 389 5.75 -31.13 -0.65
CA HIS A 389 6.44 -32.34 -0.24
C HIS A 389 7.62 -32.60 -1.19
N PHE A 390 8.84 -32.73 -0.65
CA PHE A 390 10.03 -33.13 -1.39
C PHE A 390 10.55 -34.50 -0.96
N LEU A 391 10.82 -35.36 -1.94
CA LEU A 391 11.52 -36.63 -1.74
C LEU A 391 13.01 -36.42 -2.03
N LEU A 392 13.86 -36.75 -1.06
CA LEU A 392 15.31 -36.55 -1.12
C LEU A 392 16.01 -37.87 -1.45
N SER A 393 16.65 -37.91 -2.62
CA SER A 393 17.55 -38.99 -3.01
C SER A 393 18.88 -38.92 -2.26
N GLU A 394 19.43 -40.06 -1.84
CA GLU A 394 20.75 -40.11 -1.21
C GLU A 394 21.87 -39.60 -2.12
N GLY A 395 22.91 -39.03 -1.52
CA GLY A 395 24.19 -38.71 -2.18
C GLY A 395 24.24 -37.41 -3.00
N THR A 396 23.11 -36.74 -3.26
CA THR A 396 23.11 -35.42 -3.92
C THR A 396 23.00 -34.28 -2.92
N SER A 397 23.78 -33.21 -3.12
CA SER A 397 23.65 -31.99 -2.33
C SER A 397 22.23 -31.44 -2.50
N LEU A 398 21.53 -31.24 -1.40
CA LEU A 398 20.16 -30.71 -1.36
C LEU A 398 20.02 -29.38 -2.12
N CYS A 399 21.06 -28.54 -2.07
CA CYS A 399 21.14 -27.32 -2.86
C CYS A 399 21.15 -27.55 -4.37
N SER A 400 21.74 -28.66 -4.83
CA SER A 400 21.78 -29.00 -6.26
C SER A 400 20.42 -29.46 -6.78
N GLN A 401 19.64 -30.17 -5.96
CA GLN A 401 18.27 -30.58 -6.30
C GLN A 401 17.31 -29.38 -6.33
N LEU A 402 17.43 -28.44 -5.38
CA LEU A 402 16.63 -27.21 -5.37
C LEU A 402 16.96 -26.24 -6.51
N ARG A 403 18.19 -26.29 -7.03
CA ARG A 403 18.64 -25.48 -8.18
C ARG A 403 18.43 -26.16 -9.52
N ALA A 404 17.96 -27.41 -9.54
CA ALA A 404 17.80 -28.14 -10.78
C ALA A 404 16.70 -27.49 -11.66
N PRO A 405 16.89 -27.46 -13.00
CA PRO A 405 15.87 -26.96 -13.91
C PRO A 405 14.58 -27.77 -13.76
N GLY A 406 13.44 -27.08 -13.54
CA GLY A 406 12.14 -27.74 -13.34
C GLY A 406 11.78 -28.03 -11.87
N THR A 407 12.66 -27.76 -10.91
CA THR A 407 12.31 -27.89 -9.49
C THR A 407 11.39 -26.73 -9.08
N PRO A 408 10.18 -27.00 -8.56
CA PRO A 408 9.20 -25.97 -8.26
C PRO A 408 9.55 -25.15 -7.01
N ALA A 409 10.61 -25.45 -6.25
CA ALA A 409 10.87 -24.79 -4.97
C ALA A 409 11.05 -23.26 -5.06
N PRO A 410 11.86 -22.71 -6.00
CA PRO A 410 11.98 -21.26 -6.16
C PRO A 410 10.69 -20.66 -6.74
N ALA A 411 10.03 -21.39 -7.65
CA ALA A 411 8.84 -20.93 -8.36
C ALA A 411 7.60 -20.97 -7.48
N VAL A 412 7.42 -21.94 -6.59
CA VAL A 412 6.30 -22.04 -5.66
C VAL A 412 6.48 -21.03 -4.54
N ILE A 413 7.69 -20.81 -4.02
CA ILE A 413 7.93 -19.72 -3.05
C ILE A 413 7.71 -18.33 -3.70
N ARG A 414 8.01 -18.18 -5.01
CA ARG A 414 7.81 -16.95 -5.80
C ARG A 414 6.37 -16.75 -6.29
N GLU A 415 5.68 -17.83 -6.61
CA GLU A 415 4.33 -17.91 -7.17
C GLU A 415 3.35 -18.49 -6.15
N VAL A 416 3.54 -18.31 -4.84
CA VAL A 416 2.40 -18.39 -3.91
C VAL A 416 1.67 -17.06 -4.02
N PRO A 417 0.71 -16.87 -4.95
CA PRO A 417 0.15 -15.57 -5.12
C PRO A 417 -1.00 -15.48 -4.11
N PRO A 418 -1.22 -14.31 -3.50
CA PRO A 418 -2.42 -14.10 -2.73
C PRO A 418 -3.72 -14.11 -3.57
N SER A 419 -3.66 -14.49 -4.86
CA SER A 419 -4.76 -14.51 -5.83
C SER A 419 -5.16 -15.89 -6.36
N ALA A 420 -4.66 -17.00 -5.81
CA ALA A 420 -5.12 -18.32 -6.24
C ALA A 420 -6.53 -18.60 -5.70
N ALA A 421 -7.56 -18.11 -6.40
CA ALA A 421 -8.97 -18.42 -6.14
C ALA A 421 -9.31 -19.92 -6.31
N ARG A 422 -8.35 -20.74 -6.74
CA ARG A 422 -8.45 -22.21 -6.76
C ARG A 422 -7.11 -22.80 -6.32
N PRO A 423 -7.11 -23.76 -5.38
CA PRO A 423 -5.92 -24.55 -5.11
C PRO A 423 -5.63 -25.35 -6.39
N ARG A 424 -4.56 -25.01 -7.11
CA ARG A 424 -3.86 -26.02 -7.91
C ARG A 424 -2.73 -26.50 -7.03
N ALA A 425 -2.87 -27.72 -6.50
CA ALA A 425 -1.69 -28.51 -6.22
C ALA A 425 -0.86 -28.48 -7.52
N HIS A 426 0.33 -27.87 -7.48
CA HIS A 426 1.20 -27.87 -8.64
C HIS A 426 1.74 -29.29 -8.83
N CYS A 427 0.98 -30.09 -9.58
CA CYS A 427 1.43 -31.35 -10.15
C CYS A 427 2.26 -31.03 -11.40
N LEU A 428 3.54 -31.42 -11.41
CA LEU A 428 4.41 -31.36 -12.60
C LEU A 428 4.23 -32.60 -13.51
N PRO A 429 4.60 -32.53 -14.80
CA PRO A 429 4.23 -33.52 -15.82
C PRO A 429 4.89 -34.90 -15.63
N PRO A 430 4.34 -35.95 -16.28
CA PRO A 430 4.53 -37.34 -15.90
C PRO A 430 5.84 -37.91 -16.45
N SER A 431 6.86 -37.92 -15.62
CA SER A 431 7.94 -38.90 -15.73
C SER A 431 8.42 -39.28 -14.33
N GLN A 432 7.90 -40.43 -13.86
CA GLN A 432 8.23 -41.19 -12.64
C GLN A 432 7.16 -41.16 -11.52
N PRO A 433 6.94 -42.30 -10.83
CA PRO A 433 5.62 -42.76 -10.43
C PRO A 433 5.17 -42.16 -9.08
N GLY A 434 4.00 -41.52 -9.09
CA GLY A 434 3.29 -41.07 -7.90
C GLY A 434 1.81 -40.91 -8.25
N HIS A 435 0.95 -41.59 -7.49
CA HIS A 435 -0.48 -41.74 -7.80
C HIS A 435 -1.30 -40.47 -7.49
N TRP A 436 -2.37 -40.29 -8.27
CA TRP A 436 -3.26 -39.12 -8.34
C TRP A 436 -4.62 -39.44 -7.74
N LEU A 437 -5.28 -38.52 -7.01
CA LEU A 437 -6.74 -38.56 -6.78
C LEU A 437 -7.34 -37.13 -6.72
N PRO A 438 -8.58 -36.91 -7.20
CA PRO A 438 -9.25 -35.62 -7.21
C PRO A 438 -9.87 -35.27 -5.85
N ALA A 439 -9.99 -33.98 -5.52
CA ALA A 439 -10.82 -33.50 -4.42
C ALA A 439 -12.28 -33.28 -4.92
N PRO A 440 -13.32 -33.56 -4.11
CA PRO A 440 -14.72 -33.43 -4.50
C PRO A 440 -15.20 -31.97 -4.53
N ASP A 441 -16.30 -31.75 -5.28
CA ASP A 441 -16.92 -30.46 -5.67
C ASP A 441 -17.30 -29.50 -4.53
#